data_AF-H5X6I2-F1
#
_entry.id   AF-H5X6I2-F1
#
_cell.length_a   1.000
_cell.length_b   1.000
_cell.length_c   1.000
_cell.angle_alpha   90.00
_cell.angle_beta   90.00
_cell.angle_gamma   90.00
#
_symmetry.space_group_name_H-M   'P 1'
#
loop_
_entity.id
_entity.type
_entity.pdbx_description
1 polymer ?
#
loop_
_entity_poly.entity_id
_entity_poly.type
_entity_poly.pdbx_seq_one_letter_code
_entity_poly.pdbx_strand_id
1 'polypeptide(L)' 'MIQRDRDLLAKLAKTNRAIAAATVELMAAQDGGELPAEGLRALADHLAPLVDELRQRADQLDAIEAPAEVES' A
#
# COMPACT_ATOMS: atom_id res chain seq x y z
N MET A 1 -1.90 -11.91 16.63
CA MET A 1 -2.17 -11.40 15.27
C MET A 1 -2.48 -12.58 14.35
N ILE A 2 -3.57 -12.53 13.58
CA ILE A 2 -3.96 -13.66 12.71
C ILE A 2 -3.00 -13.78 11.51
N GLN A 3 -3.04 -14.92 10.80
CA GLN A 3 -2.14 -15.19 9.67
C GLN A 3 -2.22 -14.09 8.60
N ARG A 4 -3.44 -13.71 8.20
CA ARG A 4 -3.68 -12.67 7.19
C ARG A 4 -2.99 -11.34 7.52
N ASP A 5 -3.07 -10.90 8.78
CA ASP A 5 -2.44 -9.65 9.21
C ASP A 5 -0.90 -9.76 9.19
N ARG A 6 -0.36 -10.94 9.55
CA ARG A 6 1.10 -11.19 9.47
C ARG A 6 1.58 -11.12 8.03
N ASP A 7 0.80 -11.68 7.09
CA ASP A 7 1.14 -11.65 5.67
C ASP A 7 1.10 -10.22 5.11
N LEU A 8 0.11 -9.41 5.50
CA LEU A 8 0.05 -7.98 5.16
C LEU A 8 1.26 -7.22 5.70
N LEU A 9 1.64 -7.43 6.96
CA LEU A 9 2.84 -6.82 7.52
C LEU A 9 4.12 -7.25 6.81
N ALA A 10 4.22 -8.52 6.40
CA ALA A 10 5.37 -9.00 5.64
C ALA A 10 5.46 -8.33 4.27
N LYS A 11 4.33 -8.15 3.57
CA LYS A 11 4.26 -7.40 2.31
C LYS A 11 4.63 -5.93 2.51
N LEU A 12 4.09 -5.27 3.54
CA LEU A 12 4.47 -3.90 3.92
C LEU A 12 5.96 -3.76 4.17
N ALA A 13 6.55 -4.67 4.96
CA ALA A 13 7.97 -4.65 5.26
C ALA A 13 8.83 -4.84 4.00
N LYS A 14 8.41 -5.71 3.08
CA LYS A 14 9.09 -5.90 1.79
C LYS A 14 9.01 -4.62 0.94
N THR A 15 7.83 -4.04 0.80
CA THR A 15 7.62 -2.80 0.04
C THR A 15 8.42 -1.64 0.63
N ASN A 16 8.39 -1.46 1.96
CA ASN A 16 9.16 -0.42 2.64
C ASN A 16 10.67 -0.51 2.38
N ARG A 17 11.23 -1.73 2.35
CA ARG A 17 12.65 -1.94 2.00
C ARG A 17 12.96 -1.56 0.56
N ALA A 18 12.00 -1.72 -0.35
CA ALA A 18 12.18 -1.41 -1.77
C ALA A 18 11.96 0.09 -2.09
N ILE A 19 11.09 0.78 -1.34
CA ILE A 19 10.76 2.19 -1.58
C ILE A 19 11.99 3.08 -1.54
N ALA A 20 12.92 2.87 -0.61
CA ALA A 20 14.12 3.70 -0.51
C ALA A 20 14.95 3.68 -1.80
N ALA A 21 15.13 2.49 -2.39
CA ALA A 21 15.84 2.34 -3.66
C ALA A 21 15.08 2.99 -4.82
N ALA A 22 13.78 2.74 -4.93
CA ALA A 22 12.94 3.33 -5.98
C ALA A 22 12.91 4.87 -5.91
N THR A 23 12.90 5.46 -4.71
CA THR A 23 12.99 6.91 -4.52
C THR A 23 14.32 7.46 -5.03
N VAL A 24 15.44 6.79 -4.72
CA VAL A 24 16.76 7.19 -5.21
C VAL A 24 16.84 7.09 -6.73
N GLU A 25 16.30 6.03 -7.32
CA GLU A 25 16.25 5.86 -8.79
C GLU A 25 15.43 6.96 -9.45
N LEU A 26 14.26 7.31 -8.90
CA LEU A 26 13.43 8.41 -9.38
C LEU A 26 14.14 9.77 -9.29
N MET A 27 14.88 10.01 -8.20
CA MET A 27 15.68 11.24 -8.05
C MET A 27 16.84 11.29 -9.04
N ALA A 28 17.52 10.16 -9.28
CA ALA A 28 18.62 10.08 -10.23
C ALA A 28 18.17 10.24 -11.68
N ALA A 29 16.91 9.90 -11.98
CA ALA A 29 16.30 10.02 -13.30
C ALA A 29 15.55 11.35 -13.52
N GLN A 30 15.77 12.35 -12.68
CA GLN A 30 15.19 13.68 -12.87
C GLN A 30 15.67 14.33 -14.17
N ASP A 31 14.76 15.08 -14.80
CA ASP A 31 15.06 15.93 -15.95
C ASP A 31 14.49 17.34 -15.69
N GLY A 32 15.32 18.37 -15.83
CA GLY A 32 14.93 19.75 -15.50
C GLY A 32 14.50 19.98 -14.05
N GLY A 33 14.81 19.05 -13.12
CA GLY A 33 14.34 19.07 -11.74
C GLY A 33 12.96 18.43 -11.52
N GLU A 34 12.35 17.88 -12.57
CA GLU A 34 11.08 17.16 -12.51
C GLU A 34 11.32 15.65 -12.43
N LEU A 35 10.42 14.93 -11.74
CA LEU A 35 10.45 13.47 -11.67
C LEU A 35 9.86 12.86 -12.96
N PRO A 36 10.41 11.73 -13.45
CA PRO A 36 9.92 11.11 -14.67
C PRO A 36 8.50 10.54 -14.48
N ALA A 37 7.56 10.99 -15.30
CA ALA A 37 6.16 10.58 -15.21
C ALA A 37 5.96 9.05 -15.34
N GLU A 38 6.75 8.38 -16.19
CA GLU A 38 6.69 6.93 -16.34
C GLU A 38 7.14 6.20 -15.06
N GLY A 39 8.22 6.66 -14.44
CA GLY A 39 8.69 6.11 -13.16
C GLY A 39 7.66 6.30 -12.04
N LEU A 40 6.98 7.44 -12.00
CA LEU A 40 5.89 7.68 -11.04
C LEU A 40 4.72 6.73 -11.25
N ARG A 41 4.31 6.49 -12.50
CA ARG A 41 3.25 5.52 -12.83
C ARG A 41 3.66 4.10 -12.43
N ALA A 42 4.87 3.67 -12.80
CA ALA A 42 5.36 2.34 -12.45
C ALA A 42 5.42 2.12 -10.93
N LEU A 43 5.88 3.11 -10.17
CA LEU A 43 5.86 3.04 -8.71
C LEU A 43 4.42 2.94 -8.16
N ALA A 44 3.51 3.76 -8.68
CA ALA A 44 2.10 3.71 -8.27
C ALA A 44 1.47 2.34 -8.56
N ASP A 45 1.70 1.78 -9.75
CA ASP A 45 1.20 0.46 -10.16
C ASP A 45 1.75 -0.65 -9.25
N HIS A 46 3.00 -0.55 -8.80
CA HIS A 46 3.58 -1.49 -7.84
C HIS A 46 3.01 -1.36 -6.42
N LEU A 47 2.62 -0.15 -6.00
CA LEU A 47 2.05 0.09 -4.68
C LEU A 47 0.56 -0.26 -4.61
N ALA A 48 -0.18 -0.08 -5.71
CA ALA A 48 -1.63 -0.20 -5.75
C ALA A 48 -2.17 -1.54 -5.17
N PRO A 49 -1.62 -2.72 -5.52
CA PRO A 49 -2.12 -3.99 -4.96
C PRO A 49 -2.02 -4.06 -3.44
N LEU A 50 -0.93 -3.56 -2.86
CA LEU A 50 -0.77 -3.55 -1.40
C LEU A 50 -1.73 -2.55 -0.74
N VAL A 51 -1.95 -1.39 -1.35
CA VAL A 51 -2.92 -0.39 -0.88
C VAL A 51 -4.33 -0.99 -0.86
N ASP A 52 -4.73 -1.68 -1.93
CA ASP A 52 -6.04 -2.32 -2.04
C ASP A 52 -6.21 -3.45 -1.00
N GLU A 53 -5.19 -4.28 -0.80
CA GLU A 53 -5.22 -5.33 0.22
C GLU A 53 -5.37 -4.76 1.65
N LEU A 54 -4.70 -3.64 1.95
CA LEU A 54 -4.82 -2.96 3.25
C LEU A 54 -6.21 -2.38 3.46
N ARG A 55 -6.75 -1.69 2.44
CA ARG A 55 -8.12 -1.13 2.47
C ARG A 55 -9.15 -2.23 2.68
N GLN A 56 -9.08 -3.30 1.89
CA GLN A 56 -10.00 -4.43 2.03
C GLN A 56 -9.93 -5.04 3.43
N ARG A 57 -8.74 -5.09 4.04
CA ARG A 57 -8.60 -5.59 5.41
C ARG A 57 -9.24 -4.66 6.43
N ALA A 58 -9.08 -3.35 6.29
CA ALA A 58 -9.74 -2.36 7.13
C ALA A 58 -11.27 -2.48 7.02
N ASP A 59 -11.82 -2.51 5.80
CA ASP A 59 -13.27 -2.65 5.57
C ASP A 59 -13.84 -3.91 6.24
N GLN A 60 -13.09 -5.02 6.24
CA GLN A 60 -13.47 -6.24 6.94
C GLN A 60 -13.50 -6.09 8.46
N LEU A 61 -12.59 -5.30 9.03
CA LEU A 61 -12.54 -5.05 10.47
C LEU A 61 -13.72 -4.15 10.87
N ASP A 62 -13.96 -3.08 10.10
CA ASP A 62 -15.08 -2.16 10.33
C ASP A 62 -16.44 -2.88 10.24
N ALA A 63 -16.59 -3.81 9.28
CA ALA A 63 -17.80 -4.61 9.14
C ALA A 63 -18.04 -5.58 10.32
N ILE A 64 -16.98 -6.00 11.03
CA ILE A 64 -17.11 -6.85 12.23
C ILE A 64 -17.50 -6.00 13.45
N GLU A 65 -17.04 -4.75 13.52
CA GLU A 65 -17.33 -3.81 14.61
C GLU A 65 -18.72 -3.18 14.53
N ALA A 66 -19.45 -3.38 13.42
CA ALA A 66 -20.82 -2.93 13.22
C ALA A 66 -21.90 -4.03 13.43
N PRO A 67 -21.95 -4.81 14.53
CA PRO A 67 -23.07 -5.72 14.73
C PRO A 67 -24.31 -4.96 15.21
N ALA A 68 -25.24 -4.80 14.25
CA ALA A 68 -26.70 -4.68 14.37
C ALA A 68 -27.26 -3.71 15.43
N GLU A 69 -27.62 -2.50 14.99
CA GLU A 69 -28.85 -1.86 15.46
C GLU A 69 -30.02 -2.78 15.05
N VAL A 70 -30.34 -3.75 15.92
CA VAL A 70 -31.61 -4.45 15.88
C VAL A 70 -32.62 -3.50 16.52
N GLU A 71 -33.24 -2.63 15.69
CA GLU A 71 -34.44 -1.92 16.10
C GLU A 71 -35.48 -2.94 16.58
N SER A 72 -35.86 -2.81 17.86
CA SER A 72 -36.91 -3.59 18.53
C SER A 72 -38.22 -2.84 18.52
#